data_AF-A0A3M0IU81-F1
#
_entry.id   AF-A0A3M0IU81-F1
#
_cell.length_a   1.000
_cell.length_b   1.000
_cell.length_c   1.000
_cell.angle_alpha   90.00
_cell.angle_beta   90.00
_cell.angle_gamma   90.00
#
_symmetry.space_group_name_H-M   'P 1'
#
loop_
_entity.id
_entity.type
_entity.pdbx_description
1 polymer ?
#
loop_
_entity_poly.entity_id
_entity_poly.type
_entity_poly.pdbx_seq_one_letter_code
_entity_poly.pdbx_strand_id
1 'polypeptide(L)'
;MSLLIAVGSDWTAFKGHSQAQLFCDSVILQQGLPSTKLLKELVDELLGVCRVLSRRSFMPELHPAAGTDTSPESCSIQESSIYRPLVILRPPPGHSFSPKSTKLPPARRIRVALECLCSGEQLLGQTCFLHPSGSQLPTDQDWYLLDTLCTGSCLDIEKVTCWVQRLVASAWLLLPHSHHCQLTALPSSKSCSFQLSSISGLHCTIEMALAVQQGSSGAYLNLE
;
A
#
# COMPACT_ATOMS: atom_id res chain seq x y z
N MET A 1 8.82 -6.38 23.29
CA MET A 1 9.15 -4.95 23.11
C MET A 1 7.86 -4.21 22.85
N SER A 2 7.42 -3.44 23.84
CA SER A 2 6.14 -2.73 23.84
C SER A 2 6.21 -1.54 22.88
N LEU A 3 5.26 -1.45 21.93
CA LEU A 3 5.03 -0.20 21.21
C LEU A 3 4.42 0.79 22.19
N LEU A 4 5.21 1.79 22.61
CA LEU A 4 4.68 2.98 23.24
C LEU A 4 3.94 3.78 22.18
N ILE A 5 2.61 3.79 22.27
CA ILE A 5 1.78 4.74 21.55
C ILE A 5 2.00 6.10 22.21
N ALA A 6 2.83 6.93 21.59
CA ALA A 6 2.89 8.34 21.91
C ALA A 6 1.55 8.99 21.52
N VAL A 7 0.68 9.16 22.52
CA VAL A 7 -0.46 10.06 22.47
C VAL A 7 0.13 11.48 22.44
N GLY A 8 0.21 12.05 21.25
CA GLY A 8 0.76 13.39 21.02
C GLY A 8 0.09 14.00 19.81
N SER A 9 -0.86 14.90 20.08
CA SER A 9 -1.76 15.57 19.16
C SER A 9 -1.01 16.42 18.14
N ASP A 10 -0.87 15.94 16.91
CA ASP A 10 -0.74 16.82 15.74
C ASP A 10 -1.08 16.08 14.43
N TRP A 11 -2.38 15.80 14.24
CA TRP A 11 -2.92 15.23 12.99
C TRP A 11 -3.55 16.33 12.14
N THR A 12 -2.78 17.36 11.79
CA THR A 12 -3.26 18.48 10.96
C THR A 12 -3.06 18.28 9.45
N ALA A 13 -2.63 17.08 9.00
CA ALA A 13 -2.22 16.86 7.61
C ALA A 13 -3.01 15.80 6.81
N PHE A 14 -4.14 15.28 7.29
CA PHE A 14 -5.10 14.61 6.40
C PHE A 14 -6.06 15.66 5.80
N LYS A 15 -5.58 16.37 4.76
CA LYS A 15 -6.44 17.23 3.94
C LYS A 15 -7.41 16.33 3.17
N GLY A 16 -8.71 16.36 3.49
CA GLY A 16 -9.69 15.67 2.66
C GLY A 16 -11.15 15.75 3.11
N HIS A 17 -11.46 15.41 4.35
CA HIS A 17 -12.86 15.19 4.75
C HIS A 17 -13.17 15.87 6.09
N SER A 18 -14.27 16.64 6.13
CA SER A 18 -14.80 17.19 7.38
C SER A 18 -15.23 16.05 8.29
N GLN A 19 -15.06 16.18 9.61
CA GLN A 19 -15.53 15.19 10.60
C GLN A 19 -17.00 14.81 10.40
N ALA A 20 -17.84 15.75 9.94
CA ALA A 20 -19.24 15.49 9.63
C ALA A 20 -19.42 14.53 8.45
N GLN A 21 -18.54 14.58 7.45
CA GLN A 21 -18.59 13.73 6.28
C GLN A 21 -18.12 12.31 6.60
N LEU A 22 -17.03 12.17 7.36
CA LEU A 22 -16.59 10.88 7.91
C LEU A 22 -17.67 10.20 8.75
N PHE A 23 -18.41 10.99 9.54
CA PHE A 23 -19.55 10.49 10.30
C PHE A 23 -20.67 9.99 9.38
N CYS A 24 -21.05 10.76 8.35
CA CYS A 24 -22.03 10.33 7.35
C CYS A 24 -21.61 9.06 6.61
N ASP A 25 -20.34 8.95 6.20
CA ASP A 25 -19.82 7.80 5.47
C ASP A 25 -19.77 6.55 6.36
N SER A 26 -19.44 6.72 7.65
CA SER A 26 -19.55 5.65 8.65
C SER A 26 -21.00 5.18 8.85
N VAL A 27 -21.97 6.10 8.81
CA VAL A 27 -23.41 5.77 8.89
C VAL A 27 -23.89 5.06 7.62
N ILE A 28 -23.37 5.41 6.44
CA ILE A 28 -23.74 4.72 5.19
C ILE A 28 -23.19 3.28 5.16
N LEU A 29 -21.97 3.07 5.65
CA LEU A 29 -21.42 1.73 5.87
C LEU A 29 -22.22 0.89 6.88
N GLN A 30 -23.09 1.52 7.67
CA GLN A 30 -24.04 0.85 8.56
C GLN A 30 -25.43 0.60 7.96
N GLN A 31 -25.76 1.11 6.76
CA GLN A 31 -27.13 1.01 6.22
C GLN A 31 -27.29 0.09 4.99
N GLY A 32 -26.21 -0.46 4.44
CA GLY A 32 -26.28 -1.41 3.31
C GLY A 32 -24.98 -1.49 2.50
N LEU A 33 -25.00 -2.19 1.36
CA LEU A 33 -23.86 -2.32 0.45
C LEU A 33 -23.32 -0.93 0.06
N PRO A 34 -22.04 -0.60 0.34
CA PRO A 34 -21.50 0.71 0.03
C PRO A 34 -21.48 0.91 -1.48
N SER A 35 -21.87 2.11 -1.90
CA SER A 35 -21.65 2.50 -3.29
C SER A 35 -20.16 2.37 -3.65
N THR A 36 -19.86 2.08 -4.91
CA THR A 36 -18.48 2.00 -5.42
C THR A 36 -17.68 3.27 -5.12
N LYS A 37 -18.35 4.42 -5.05
CA LYS A 37 -17.76 5.71 -4.65
C LYS A 37 -17.23 5.69 -3.22
N LEU A 38 -18.03 5.21 -2.27
CA LEU A 38 -17.62 5.13 -0.86
C LEU A 38 -16.48 4.13 -0.66
N LEU A 39 -16.50 3.00 -1.37
CA LEU A 39 -15.39 2.04 -1.34
C LEU A 39 -14.09 2.66 -1.88
N LYS A 40 -14.17 3.47 -2.94
CA LYS A 40 -13.02 4.19 -3.49
C LYS A 40 -12.46 5.19 -2.47
N GLU A 41 -13.31 6.02 -1.86
CA GLU A 41 -12.91 7.00 -0.85
C GLU A 41 -12.27 6.33 0.36
N LEU A 42 -12.85 5.22 0.85
CA LEU A 42 -12.29 4.43 1.94
C LEU A 42 -10.89 3.88 1.60
N VAL A 43 -10.73 3.34 0.39
CA VAL A 43 -9.44 2.82 -0.07
C VAL A 43 -8.43 3.97 -0.23
N ASP A 44 -8.83 5.13 -0.73
CA ASP A 44 -7.94 6.29 -0.89
C ASP A 44 -7.45 6.81 0.49
N GLU A 45 -8.32 6.87 1.50
CA GLU A 45 -7.95 7.22 2.88
C GLU A 45 -6.99 6.19 3.48
N LEU A 46 -7.31 4.91 3.34
CA LEU A 46 -6.49 3.80 3.80
C LEU A 46 -5.09 3.83 3.18
N LEU A 47 -5.00 4.02 1.86
CA LEU A 47 -3.73 4.18 1.16
C LEU A 47 -3.01 5.48 1.58
N GLY A 48 -3.74 6.52 1.97
CA GLY A 48 -3.19 7.72 2.62
C GLY A 48 -2.41 7.40 3.89
N VAL A 49 -3.03 6.68 4.82
CA VAL A 49 -2.38 6.26 6.07
C VAL A 49 -1.22 5.31 5.80
N CYS A 50 -1.41 4.32 4.90
CA CYS A 50 -0.34 3.40 4.48
C CYS A 50 0.90 4.15 3.97
N ARG A 51 0.75 5.20 3.16
CA ARG A 51 1.87 6.02 2.66
C ARG A 51 2.66 6.67 3.80
N VAL A 52 1.98 7.21 4.81
CA VAL A 52 2.62 7.81 5.98
C VAL A 52 3.42 6.76 6.77
N LEU A 53 2.86 5.57 6.96
CA LEU A 53 3.51 4.47 7.66
C LEU A 53 4.73 3.93 6.88
N SER A 54 4.61 3.70 5.56
CA SER A 54 5.69 3.20 4.71
C SER A 54 6.90 4.13 4.65
N ARG A 55 6.67 5.45 4.58
CA ARG A 55 7.76 6.46 4.52
C ARG A 55 8.67 6.41 5.73
N ARG A 56 8.14 6.07 6.91
CA ARG A 56 8.91 6.00 8.15
C ARG A 56 9.83 4.79 8.23
N SER A 57 9.65 3.78 7.37
CA SER A 57 10.37 2.51 7.44
C SER A 57 11.11 2.16 6.15
N PHE A 58 11.37 3.14 5.28
CA PHE A 58 11.99 2.92 3.95
C PHE A 58 11.32 1.79 3.15
N MET A 59 9.99 1.69 3.26
CA MET A 59 9.19 0.70 2.55
C MET A 59 8.51 1.31 1.33
N PRO A 60 8.07 0.49 0.35
CA PRO A 60 7.37 0.99 -0.82
C PRO A 60 6.12 1.80 -0.43
N GLU A 61 5.87 2.87 -1.16
CA GLU A 61 4.63 3.63 -1.00
C GLU A 61 3.50 2.99 -1.81
N LEU A 62 2.32 2.86 -1.20
CA LEU A 62 1.13 2.37 -1.88
C LEU A 62 0.31 3.55 -2.43
N HIS A 63 0.14 3.60 -3.75
CA HIS A 63 -0.63 4.65 -4.41
C HIS A 63 -1.78 4.04 -5.22
N PRO A 64 -2.95 4.69 -5.29
CA PRO A 64 -3.94 4.30 -6.28
C PRO A 64 -3.36 4.53 -7.69
N ALA A 65 -3.75 3.70 -8.65
CA ALA A 65 -3.40 3.95 -10.05
C ALA A 65 -3.94 5.31 -10.50
N ALA A 66 -3.08 6.16 -11.07
CA ALA A 66 -3.48 7.50 -11.51
C ALA A 66 -4.38 7.41 -12.75
N GLY A 67 -5.56 8.03 -12.69
CA GLY A 67 -6.32 8.47 -13.87
C GLY A 67 -6.95 7.40 -14.76
N THR A 68 -6.83 6.11 -14.46
CA THR A 68 -7.70 5.13 -15.11
C THR A 68 -8.99 5.10 -14.31
N ASP A 69 -9.94 5.93 -14.72
CA ASP A 69 -11.35 5.58 -14.70
C ASP A 69 -11.47 4.27 -15.51
N THR A 70 -11.02 3.17 -14.90
CA THR A 70 -11.60 1.88 -15.19
C THR A 70 -13.04 2.12 -14.85
N SER A 71 -13.85 2.33 -15.89
CA SER A 71 -15.29 2.21 -15.78
C SER A 71 -15.49 1.04 -14.84
N PRO A 72 -16.21 1.20 -13.71
CA PRO A 72 -16.57 0.04 -12.94
C PRO A 72 -17.25 -0.85 -13.98
N GLU A 73 -16.59 -1.96 -14.37
CA GLU A 73 -17.31 -3.04 -15.01
C GLU A 73 -18.44 -3.26 -14.04
N SER A 74 -19.64 -2.90 -14.51
CA SER A 74 -20.85 -2.72 -13.72
C SER A 74 -20.81 -3.71 -12.57
N CYS A 75 -20.63 -3.22 -11.34
CA CYS A 75 -20.76 -4.08 -10.17
C CYS A 75 -22.16 -4.68 -10.28
N SER A 76 -22.26 -5.89 -10.81
CA SER A 76 -23.49 -6.62 -10.83
C SER A 76 -23.80 -6.84 -9.37
N ILE A 77 -24.93 -6.26 -8.96
CA ILE A 77 -25.48 -6.40 -7.62
C ILE A 77 -25.85 -7.88 -7.49
N GLN A 78 -24.92 -8.67 -6.98
CA GLN A 78 -25.18 -9.99 -6.45
C GLN A 78 -24.28 -10.19 -5.23
N GLU A 79 -24.77 -11.00 -4.29
CA GLU A 79 -24.51 -11.09 -2.84
C GLU A 79 -23.05 -11.22 -2.36
N SER A 80 -22.06 -11.04 -3.24
CA SER A 80 -20.64 -10.95 -2.95
C SER A 80 -19.96 -9.91 -3.87
N SER A 81 -20.11 -8.63 -3.58
CA SER A 81 -19.45 -7.58 -4.38
C SER A 81 -17.95 -7.57 -4.08
N ILE A 82 -17.13 -7.96 -5.06
CA ILE A 82 -15.68 -7.84 -5.01
C ILE A 82 -15.29 -6.51 -5.66
N TYR A 83 -14.68 -5.62 -4.88
CA TYR A 83 -14.08 -4.37 -5.35
C TYR A 83 -12.58 -4.58 -5.58
N ARG A 84 -12.09 -4.32 -6.81
CA ARG A 84 -10.70 -4.61 -7.21
C ARG A 84 -9.90 -3.37 -7.56
N PRO A 85 -9.43 -2.57 -6.57
CA PRO A 85 -8.59 -1.41 -6.86
C PRO A 85 -7.19 -1.84 -7.31
N LEU A 86 -6.65 -1.14 -8.31
CA LEU A 86 -5.25 -1.27 -8.71
C LEU A 86 -4.37 -0.39 -7.82
N VAL A 87 -3.42 -1.00 -7.11
CA VAL A 87 -2.51 -0.35 -6.17
C VAL A 87 -1.08 -0.42 -6.70
N ILE A 88 -0.48 0.75 -6.89
CA ILE A 88 0.86 0.95 -7.41
C ILE A 88 1.85 1.04 -6.26
N LEU A 89 2.80 0.11 -6.21
CA LEU A 89 3.97 0.16 -5.36
C LEU A 89 5.02 1.07 -6.00
N ARG A 90 5.36 2.16 -5.30
CA ARG A 90 6.48 3.03 -5.66
C ARG A 90 7.68 2.72 -4.78
N PRO A 91 8.89 2.64 -5.34
CA PRO A 91 10.08 2.37 -4.55
C PRO A 91 10.34 3.52 -3.56
N PRO A 92 10.87 3.23 -2.36
CA PRO A 92 11.33 4.25 -1.45
C PRO A 92 12.57 4.98 -2.01
N PRO A 93 12.95 6.15 -1.46
CA PRO A 93 14.18 6.83 -1.84
C PRO A 93 15.41 5.90 -1.80
N GLY A 94 16.31 6.07 -2.77
CA GLY A 94 17.52 5.25 -2.91
C GLY A 94 17.26 3.85 -3.45
N HIS A 95 16.05 3.53 -3.89
CA HIS A 95 15.69 2.26 -4.52
C HIS A 95 15.01 2.49 -5.87
N SER A 96 15.17 1.54 -6.77
CA SER A 96 14.36 1.47 -7.99
C SER A 96 13.86 0.08 -8.29
N PHE A 97 12.67 0.05 -8.90
CA PHE A 97 12.02 -1.16 -9.38
C PHE A 97 12.17 -1.24 -10.89
N SER A 98 12.76 -2.32 -11.37
CA SER A 98 12.95 -2.56 -12.80
C SER A 98 12.47 -3.96 -13.18
N PRO A 99 11.69 -4.12 -14.26
CA PRO A 99 11.38 -5.45 -14.77
C PRO A 99 12.67 -6.15 -15.22
N LYS A 100 12.86 -7.39 -14.76
CA LYS A 100 13.96 -8.22 -15.23
C LYS A 100 13.68 -8.61 -16.69
N SER A 101 14.51 -8.12 -17.60
CA SER A 101 14.50 -8.56 -19.00
C SER A 101 15.04 -10.00 -19.05
N THR A 102 14.17 -10.99 -18.91
CA THR A 102 14.50 -12.40 -19.20
C THR A 102 13.89 -12.79 -20.53
N LYS A 103 14.72 -13.27 -21.45
CA LYS A 103 14.32 -13.83 -22.76
C LYS A 103 13.43 -15.08 -22.65
N LEU A 104 13.14 -15.56 -21.44
CA LEU A 104 12.42 -16.80 -21.19
C LEU A 104 11.18 -16.55 -20.29
N PRO A 105 9.97 -16.94 -20.72
CA PRO A 105 8.79 -17.05 -19.85
C PRO A 105 9.02 -18.10 -18.74
N PRO A 106 8.36 -18.02 -17.55
CA PRO A 106 7.07 -17.37 -17.33
C PRO A 106 7.00 -16.37 -16.15
N ALA A 107 8.11 -15.93 -15.56
CA ALA A 107 8.05 -15.00 -14.42
C ALA A 107 8.59 -13.62 -14.77
N ARG A 108 7.70 -12.63 -14.96
CA ARG A 108 8.05 -11.21 -14.99
C ARG A 108 8.51 -10.79 -13.59
N ARG A 109 9.79 -11.00 -13.26
CA ARG A 109 10.34 -10.64 -11.95
C ARG A 109 10.68 -9.17 -11.90
N ILE A 110 10.25 -8.47 -10.85
CA ILE A 110 10.68 -7.08 -10.60
C ILE A 110 11.96 -7.12 -9.77
N ARG A 111 13.06 -6.59 -10.32
CA ARG A 111 14.31 -6.41 -9.58
C ARG A 111 14.24 -5.12 -8.78
N VAL A 112 14.78 -5.19 -7.57
CA VAL A 112 15.09 -4.03 -6.74
C VAL A 112 16.57 -3.73 -6.87
N ALA A 113 16.89 -2.48 -7.21
CA ALA A 113 18.25 -1.96 -7.26
C ALA A 113 18.40 -0.79 -6.29
N LEU A 114 19.59 -0.62 -5.73
CA LEU A 114 19.95 0.55 -4.93
C LEU A 114 20.46 1.65 -5.85
N GLU A 115 20.02 2.88 -5.60
CA GLU A 115 20.41 4.07 -6.34
C GLU A 115 21.27 5.01 -5.49
N CYS A 116 22.25 5.64 -6.12
CA CYS A 116 23.10 6.62 -5.46
C CYS A 116 22.32 7.93 -5.24
N LEU A 117 22.29 8.39 -3.99
CA LEU A 117 21.67 9.67 -3.62
C LEU A 117 22.69 10.83 -3.53
N CYS A 118 23.99 10.58 -3.75
CA CYS A 118 25.07 11.56 -3.49
C CYS A 118 25.13 12.72 -4.49
N SER A 119 24.55 12.56 -5.67
CA SER A 119 24.64 13.55 -6.77
C SER A 119 23.41 14.46 -6.87
N GLY A 120 22.40 14.28 -5.99
CA GLY A 120 21.14 15.01 -6.03
C GLY A 120 21.10 16.18 -5.04
N GLU A 121 20.37 17.24 -5.39
CA GLU A 121 20.14 18.44 -4.55
C GLU A 121 19.23 18.19 -3.32
N GLN A 122 18.89 16.94 -3.04
CA GLN A 122 17.96 16.48 -2.01
C GLN A 122 18.64 15.27 -1.35
N LEU A 123 19.07 15.29 -0.10
CA LEU A 123 18.26 15.44 1.12
C LEU A 123 19.20 15.69 2.31
N LEU A 124 18.95 16.75 3.08
CA LEU A 124 19.58 16.94 4.39
C LEU A 124 19.22 15.74 5.29
N GLY A 125 20.19 14.86 5.57
CA GLY A 125 20.08 13.79 6.57
C GLY A 125 19.73 12.40 6.07
N GLN A 126 19.82 12.10 4.76
CA GLN A 126 19.64 10.74 4.24
C GLN A 126 20.99 10.10 3.88
N THR A 127 21.23 8.86 4.33
CA THR A 127 22.44 8.09 4.04
C THR A 127 22.35 7.48 2.64
N CYS A 128 23.45 7.50 1.89
CA CYS A 128 23.51 6.79 0.61
C CYS A 128 23.93 5.34 0.85
N PHE A 129 23.06 4.39 0.48
CA PHE A 129 23.34 2.95 0.62
C PHE A 129 24.57 2.47 -0.16
N LEU A 130 24.94 3.17 -1.24
CA LEU A 130 26.10 2.83 -2.07
C LEU A 130 27.41 3.48 -1.58
N HIS A 131 27.33 4.55 -0.81
CA HIS A 131 28.49 5.30 -0.32
C HIS A 131 28.34 5.57 1.18
N PRO A 132 28.66 4.57 2.04
CA PRO A 132 28.66 4.76 3.48
C PRO A 132 29.58 5.92 3.86
N SER A 133 29.08 6.89 4.61
CA SER A 133 29.91 7.98 5.13
C SER A 133 30.77 7.47 6.29
N GLY A 134 32.04 7.15 6.03
CA GLY A 134 33.03 6.74 7.03
C GLY A 134 33.18 5.22 7.21
N SER A 135 33.61 4.79 8.39
CA SER A 135 33.86 3.37 8.74
C SER A 135 32.62 2.62 9.24
N GLN A 136 31.42 3.19 9.07
CA GLN A 136 30.19 2.55 9.50
C GLN A 136 29.79 1.49 8.48
N LEU A 137 29.66 0.24 8.95
CA LEU A 137 29.06 -0.83 8.19
C LEU A 137 27.63 -0.43 7.82
N PRO A 138 27.10 -0.90 6.68
CA PRO A 138 25.69 -0.77 6.39
C PRO A 138 24.86 -1.20 7.62
N THR A 139 23.90 -0.38 8.02
CA THR A 139 23.05 -0.67 9.19
C THR A 139 21.92 -1.62 8.81
N ASP A 140 21.34 -2.28 9.80
CA ASP A 140 20.10 -3.10 9.71
C ASP A 140 18.98 -2.53 8.82
N GLN A 141 18.97 -1.21 8.64
CA GLN A 141 17.98 -0.47 7.88
C GLN A 141 18.29 -0.37 6.38
N ASP A 142 19.55 -0.53 5.97
CA ASP A 142 20.03 -0.27 4.60
C ASP A 142 19.55 -1.32 3.59
N TRP A 143 19.15 -2.49 4.07
CA TRP A 143 18.65 -3.61 3.27
C TRP A 143 17.32 -4.14 3.81
N TYR A 144 16.70 -3.40 4.74
CA TYR A 144 15.44 -3.80 5.37
C TYR A 144 14.34 -4.13 4.35
N LEU A 145 14.25 -3.37 3.25
CA LEU A 145 13.35 -3.67 2.14
C LEU A 145 13.70 -5.00 1.45
N LEU A 146 14.97 -5.22 1.13
CA LEU A 146 15.42 -6.43 0.46
C LEU A 146 15.17 -7.67 1.33
N ASP A 147 15.47 -7.59 2.62
CA ASP A 147 15.27 -8.71 3.54
C ASP A 147 13.78 -9.01 3.75
N THR A 148 12.96 -7.96 3.82
CA THR A 148 11.52 -8.07 4.11
C THR A 148 10.69 -8.45 2.87
N LEU A 149 10.99 -7.89 1.69
CA LEU A 149 10.13 -7.98 0.51
C LEU A 149 10.72 -8.76 -0.66
N CYS A 150 12.01 -9.13 -0.63
CA CYS A 150 12.67 -9.78 -1.75
C CYS A 150 13.09 -11.22 -1.45
N THR A 151 13.19 -12.01 -2.53
CA THR A 151 13.94 -13.27 -2.59
C THR A 151 15.13 -13.04 -3.51
N GLY A 152 16.32 -12.91 -2.92
CA GLY A 152 17.48 -12.33 -3.59
C GLY A 152 17.26 -10.84 -3.87
N SER A 153 17.48 -10.39 -5.10
CA SER A 153 17.27 -8.99 -5.52
C SER A 153 15.94 -8.77 -6.25
N CYS A 154 14.98 -9.68 -6.12
CA CYS A 154 13.69 -9.62 -6.80
C CYS A 154 12.57 -9.55 -5.78
N LEU A 155 11.57 -8.69 -6.03
CA LEU A 155 10.34 -8.68 -5.24
C LEU A 155 9.72 -10.08 -5.25
N ASP A 156 9.35 -10.53 -4.06
CA ASP A 156 8.69 -11.80 -3.82
C ASP A 156 7.21 -11.52 -3.53
N ILE A 157 6.33 -12.05 -4.37
CA ILE A 157 4.89 -11.74 -4.30
C ILE A 157 4.27 -12.13 -2.97
N GLU A 158 4.70 -13.24 -2.36
CA GLU A 158 4.14 -13.70 -1.09
C GLU A 158 4.58 -12.78 0.04
N LYS A 159 5.87 -12.41 0.06
CA LYS A 159 6.40 -11.45 1.04
C LYS A 159 5.76 -10.08 0.91
N VAL A 160 5.60 -9.58 -0.33
CA VAL A 160 4.96 -8.30 -0.63
C VAL A 160 3.50 -8.32 -0.18
N THR A 161 2.73 -9.36 -0.54
CA THR A 161 1.33 -9.49 -0.15
C THR A 161 1.17 -9.52 1.37
N CYS A 162 1.97 -10.33 2.07
CA CYS A 162 1.96 -10.40 3.53
C CYS A 162 2.30 -9.04 4.18
N TRP A 163 3.26 -8.32 3.62
CA TRP A 163 3.60 -6.98 4.09
C TRP A 163 2.46 -5.98 3.86
N VAL A 164 1.85 -5.94 2.66
CA VAL A 164 0.72 -5.04 2.38
C VAL A 164 -0.46 -5.35 3.31
N GLN A 165 -0.78 -6.62 3.53
CA GLN A 165 -1.85 -7.01 4.46
C GLN A 165 -1.63 -6.51 5.89
N ARG A 166 -0.39 -6.64 6.42
CA ARG A 166 -0.04 -6.11 7.74
C ARG A 166 -0.08 -4.59 7.80
N LEU A 167 0.38 -3.93 6.73
CA LEU A 167 0.36 -2.46 6.63
C LEU A 167 -1.08 -1.94 6.61
N VAL A 168 -1.95 -2.52 5.79
CA VAL A 168 -3.37 -2.19 5.68
C VAL A 168 -4.08 -2.44 7.01
N ALA A 169 -3.83 -3.57 7.67
CA ALA A 169 -4.40 -3.83 8.99
C ALA A 169 -3.98 -2.77 10.02
N SER A 170 -2.71 -2.35 10.00
CA SER A 170 -2.20 -1.28 10.88
C SER A 170 -2.82 0.08 10.55
N ALA A 171 -2.97 0.39 9.27
CA ALA A 171 -3.58 1.62 8.79
C ALA A 171 -5.09 1.69 9.12
N TRP A 172 -5.79 0.55 9.02
CA TRP A 172 -7.21 0.45 9.35
C TRP A 172 -7.50 0.91 10.77
N LEU A 173 -6.69 0.46 11.74
CA LEU A 173 -6.83 0.83 13.16
C LEU A 173 -6.67 2.33 13.44
N LEU A 174 -6.12 3.10 12.49
CA LEU A 174 -5.94 4.54 12.61
C LEU A 174 -7.08 5.34 11.96
N LEU A 175 -7.99 4.67 11.23
CA LEU A 175 -9.13 5.31 10.61
C LEU A 175 -10.34 5.30 11.57
N PRO A 176 -11.15 6.37 11.61
CA PRO A 176 -12.40 6.41 12.39
C PRO A 176 -13.36 5.26 12.04
N HIS A 177 -13.36 4.84 10.77
CA HIS A 177 -14.18 3.74 10.25
C HIS A 177 -13.97 2.41 11.01
N SER A 178 -12.80 2.19 11.61
CA SER A 178 -12.49 0.97 12.36
C SER A 178 -13.33 0.76 13.62
N HIS A 179 -13.95 1.81 14.14
CA HIS A 179 -14.86 1.72 15.29
C HIS A 179 -16.24 1.13 14.92
N HIS A 180 -16.59 1.14 13.64
CA HIS A 180 -17.93 0.78 13.16
C HIS A 180 -17.92 -0.43 12.22
N CYS A 181 -16.78 -0.68 11.57
CA CYS A 181 -16.59 -1.78 10.65
C CYS A 181 -15.29 -2.53 10.98
N GLN A 182 -15.25 -3.80 10.61
CA GLN A 182 -14.07 -4.63 10.68
C GLN A 182 -13.51 -4.87 9.28
N LEU A 183 -12.21 -4.65 9.12
CA LEU A 183 -11.46 -5.04 7.93
C LEU A 183 -10.53 -6.20 8.27
N THR A 184 -10.80 -7.37 7.70
CA THR A 184 -10.06 -8.61 7.97
C THR A 184 -9.27 -9.03 6.74
N ALA A 185 -7.95 -9.20 6.86
CA ALA A 185 -7.14 -9.77 5.78
C ALA A 185 -7.53 -11.23 5.53
N LEU A 186 -7.76 -11.60 4.27
CA LEU A 186 -8.08 -12.97 3.88
C LEU A 186 -6.79 -13.76 3.62
N PRO A 187 -6.71 -15.04 4.04
CA PRO A 187 -5.54 -15.87 3.84
C PRO A 187 -5.38 -16.20 2.35
N SER A 188 -4.42 -15.56 1.69
CA SER A 188 -4.05 -15.83 0.31
C SER A 188 -2.57 -15.51 0.13
N SER A 189 -1.82 -16.40 -0.53
CA SER A 189 -0.41 -16.13 -0.88
C SER A 189 -0.26 -15.38 -2.21
N LYS A 190 -1.34 -15.28 -2.99
CA LYS A 190 -1.31 -14.75 -4.36
C LYS A 190 -2.18 -13.52 -4.58
N SER A 191 -2.99 -13.14 -3.59
CA SER A 191 -3.89 -12.01 -3.71
C SER A 191 -3.94 -11.20 -2.42
N CYS A 192 -3.94 -9.88 -2.56
CA CYS A 192 -4.05 -8.98 -1.43
C CYS A 192 -5.52 -8.66 -1.14
N SER A 193 -6.24 -9.64 -0.57
CA SER A 193 -7.68 -9.55 -0.33
C SER A 193 -8.04 -9.26 1.13
N PHE A 194 -9.08 -8.45 1.34
CA PHE A 194 -9.63 -8.07 2.63
C PHE A 194 -11.15 -8.18 2.62
N GLN A 195 -11.73 -8.61 3.72
CA GLN A 195 -13.17 -8.60 3.95
C GLN A 195 -13.52 -7.41 4.83
N LEU A 196 -14.32 -6.51 4.29
CA LEU A 196 -14.98 -5.45 5.04
C LEU A 196 -16.32 -5.99 5.54
N SER A 197 -16.52 -5.94 6.85
CA SER A 197 -17.75 -6.34 7.51
C SER A 197 -18.25 -5.26 8.46
N SER A 198 -19.57 -5.08 8.55
CA SER A 198 -20.21 -4.13 9.46
C SER A 198 -21.19 -4.84 10.38
N ILE A 199 -21.49 -4.21 11.51
CA ILE A 199 -22.49 -4.68 12.49
C ILE A 199 -23.88 -4.79 11.84
N SER A 200 -24.14 -4.03 10.77
CA SER A 200 -25.39 -4.07 10.00
C SER A 200 -25.52 -5.25 9.03
N GLY A 201 -24.54 -6.15 8.97
CA GLY A 201 -24.54 -7.29 8.05
C GLY A 201 -23.96 -6.97 6.68
N LEU A 202 -23.33 -5.80 6.49
CA LEU A 202 -22.54 -5.52 5.30
C LEU A 202 -21.40 -6.55 5.17
N HIS A 203 -21.23 -7.12 3.99
CA HIS A 203 -20.04 -7.87 3.61
C HIS A 203 -19.57 -7.48 2.20
N CYS A 204 -18.33 -6.98 2.10
CA CYS A 204 -17.69 -6.65 0.83
C CYS A 204 -16.25 -7.16 0.84
N THR A 205 -15.79 -7.67 -0.30
CA THR A 205 -14.39 -8.07 -0.47
C THR A 205 -13.65 -6.99 -1.25
N ILE A 206 -12.56 -6.49 -0.69
CA ILE A 206 -11.62 -5.58 -1.36
C ILE A 206 -10.40 -6.41 -1.76
N GLU A 207 -10.15 -6.57 -3.05
CA GLU A 207 -9.01 -7.31 -3.57
C GLU A 207 -8.06 -6.34 -4.28
N MET A 208 -6.99 -5.96 -3.59
CA MET A 208 -6.01 -4.99 -4.11
C MET A 208 -5.09 -5.68 -5.11
N ALA A 209 -5.25 -5.36 -6.40
CA ALA A 209 -4.32 -5.81 -7.43
C ALA A 209 -3.02 -4.99 -7.31
N LEU A 210 -1.90 -5.65 -7.01
CA LEU A 210 -0.63 -4.98 -6.77
C LEU A 210 0.18 -4.84 -8.06
N ALA A 211 0.69 -3.65 -8.34
CA ALA A 211 1.50 -3.40 -9.53
C ALA A 211 2.66 -2.44 -9.27
N VAL A 212 3.65 -2.43 -10.16
CA VAL A 212 4.73 -1.43 -10.18
C VAL A 212 4.66 -0.61 -11.46
N GLN A 213 5.05 0.66 -11.39
CA GLN A 213 5.13 1.51 -12.58
C GLN A 213 6.38 1.18 -13.41
N GLN A 214 6.20 0.96 -14.71
CA GLN A 214 7.27 0.66 -15.67
C GLN A 214 7.76 1.95 -16.33
N GLY A 215 8.90 2.45 -15.84
CA GLY A 215 9.55 3.63 -16.41
C GLY A 215 8.66 4.87 -16.42
N SER A 216 8.96 5.81 -17.31
CA SER A 216 8.23 7.07 -17.47
C SER A 216 6.96 6.97 -18.31
N SER A 217 6.72 5.82 -18.98
CA SER A 217 5.61 5.63 -19.92
C SER A 217 4.23 5.48 -19.25
N GLY A 218 4.17 5.41 -17.92
CA GLY A 218 2.92 5.20 -17.18
C GLY A 218 2.32 3.80 -17.28
N ALA A 219 3.00 2.87 -17.97
CA ALA A 219 2.60 1.47 -18.01
C ALA A 219 2.78 0.82 -16.63
N TYR A 220 1.88 -0.09 -16.25
CA TYR A 220 1.95 -0.82 -14.98
C TYR A 220 2.23 -2.30 -15.23
N LEU A 221 2.99 -2.92 -14.33
CA LEU A 221 3.28 -4.34 -14.31
C LEU A 221 2.65 -4.96 -13.07
N ASN A 222 1.69 -5.87 -13.28
CA ASN A 222 1.08 -6.64 -12.20
C ASN A 222 2.15 -7.56 -11.56
N LEU A 223 2.08 -7.69 -10.24
CA LEU A 223 2.93 -8.57 -9.43
C LEU A 223 2.35 -9.99 -9.28
N GLU A 224 1.06 -10.18 -9.56
CA GLU A 224 0.32 -11.46 -9.53
C GLU A 224 0.42 -12.26 -10.84
#